data_AF-A0AAN0RLQ5-F1
#
_entry.id   AF-A0AAN0RLQ5-F1
#
_cell.length_a   1.000
_cell.length_b   1.000
_cell.length_c   1.000
_cell.angle_alpha   90.00
_cell.angle_beta   90.00
_cell.angle_gamma   90.00
#
_symmetry.space_group_name_H-M   'P 1'
#
loop_
_entity.id
_entity.type
_entity.pdbx_description
1 polymer ?
#
loop_
_entity_poly.entity_id
_entity_poly.type
_entity_poly.pdbx_seq_one_letter_code
_entity_poly.pdbx_strand_id
1 'polypeptide(L)'
;MIRADDLEHCRNVIRTGSLSFHAASKLLPASVRDPALALYAFCRLADDEVDEGQNKTRAVIELQERLALVYAGRPRNAPEDRAFASVVEDFEMPAALPEALLEGLAWDAMEHRYSSLSDLRGYCARVASAVGAMMCVLMRVRDADALARACDLGVAMQLTNIARDVGEDARAGRIYLPLEWIDAEGLDPQQVLSVTEATPELRRMVKKLLSEAHALYVRSEAGVAALPLNARTGIYAARYIYDAIGQAVARNHYDSITHRGRTTKAQKMALLAKSSLRTAAGLVMPRSPVLYARPLPEVQFLVDAVAINERHAMSWGQGHTGAFIAAMAELKRKERAQSSGAMLAE
;
A
#
# COMPACT_ATOMS: atom_id res chain seq x y z
N MET A 1 -0.25 -12.92 -20.63
CA MET A 1 1.22 -13.08 -20.45
C MET A 1 1.95 -11.77 -20.74
N ILE A 2 2.76 -11.28 -19.80
CA ILE A 2 3.50 -10.02 -19.90
C ILE A 2 4.61 -10.10 -20.97
N ARG A 3 4.76 -9.07 -21.81
CA ARG A 3 5.82 -8.99 -22.82
C ARG A 3 7.21 -8.90 -22.17
N ALA A 4 8.23 -9.48 -22.80
CA ALA A 4 9.58 -9.55 -22.24
C ALA A 4 10.18 -8.17 -21.92
N ASP A 5 10.08 -7.22 -22.87
CA ASP A 5 10.61 -5.86 -22.70
C ASP A 5 9.88 -5.11 -21.57
N ASP A 6 8.56 -5.28 -21.46
CA ASP A 6 7.75 -4.67 -20.40
C ASP A 6 8.15 -5.21 -19.02
N LEU A 7 8.42 -6.52 -18.94
CA LEU A 7 8.86 -7.17 -17.72
C LEU A 7 10.29 -6.75 -17.32
N GLU A 8 11.18 -6.54 -18.29
CA GLU A 8 12.52 -6.00 -18.04
C GLU A 8 12.45 -4.58 -17.44
N HIS A 9 11.59 -3.73 -17.98
CA HIS A 9 11.31 -2.43 -17.39
C HIS A 9 10.83 -2.55 -15.94
N CYS A 10 9.84 -3.40 -15.68
CA CYS A 10 9.32 -3.64 -14.33
C CYS A 10 10.40 -4.15 -13.35
N ARG A 11 11.33 -4.99 -13.82
CA ARG A 11 12.50 -5.45 -13.04
C ARG A 11 13.43 -4.30 -12.67
N ASN A 12 13.63 -3.34 -13.58
CA ASN A 12 14.46 -2.16 -13.33
C ASN A 12 13.81 -1.22 -12.33
N VAL A 13 12.49 -0.97 -12.44
CA VAL A 13 11.73 -0.10 -11.53
C VAL A 13 11.84 -0.57 -10.07
N ILE A 14 11.67 -1.86 -9.79
CA ILE A 14 11.77 -2.35 -8.39
C ILE A 14 13.18 -2.27 -7.83
N ARG A 15 14.21 -2.44 -8.68
CA ARG A 15 15.61 -2.51 -8.28
C ARG A 15 16.06 -1.18 -7.65
N THR A 16 15.56 -0.08 -8.18
CA THR A 16 15.84 1.28 -7.71
C THR A 16 14.78 1.76 -6.71
N GLY A 17 13.51 1.40 -6.89
CA GLY A 17 12.41 1.94 -6.10
C GLY A 17 12.25 1.34 -4.69
N SER A 18 12.62 0.07 -4.44
CA SER A 18 12.54 -0.50 -3.09
C SER A 18 13.50 -1.66 -2.86
N LEU A 19 14.56 -1.39 -2.08
CA LEU A 19 15.55 -2.40 -1.70
C LEU A 19 14.98 -3.52 -0.82
N SER A 20 13.88 -3.28 -0.12
CA SER A 20 13.24 -4.27 0.76
C SER A 20 12.33 -5.20 -0.04
N PHE A 21 11.44 -4.64 -0.87
CA PHE A 21 10.59 -5.46 -1.75
C PHE A 21 11.40 -6.18 -2.82
N HIS A 22 12.44 -5.56 -3.38
CA HIS A 22 13.35 -6.23 -4.32
C HIS A 22 14.07 -7.44 -3.70
N ALA A 23 14.43 -7.36 -2.41
CA ALA A 23 15.04 -8.50 -1.73
C ALA A 23 14.03 -9.64 -1.49
N ALA A 24 12.81 -9.30 -1.07
CA ALA A 24 11.75 -10.29 -0.83
C ALA A 24 11.26 -10.94 -2.13
N SER A 25 11.14 -10.20 -3.23
CA SER A 25 10.64 -10.72 -4.50
C SER A 25 11.55 -11.78 -5.12
N LYS A 26 12.85 -11.78 -4.80
CA LYS A 26 13.79 -12.84 -5.23
C LYS A 26 13.46 -14.21 -4.64
N LEU A 27 12.69 -14.27 -3.56
CA LEU A 27 12.25 -15.50 -2.91
C LEU A 27 10.88 -15.99 -3.39
N LEU A 28 10.23 -15.24 -4.30
CA LEU A 28 8.98 -15.67 -4.92
C LEU A 28 9.28 -16.50 -6.18
N PRO A 29 8.46 -17.52 -6.47
CA PRO A 29 8.54 -18.25 -7.74
C PRO A 29 8.24 -17.32 -8.91
N ALA A 30 8.80 -17.56 -10.08
CA ALA A 30 8.63 -16.68 -11.26
C ALA A 30 7.15 -16.42 -11.59
N SER A 31 6.28 -17.41 -11.42
CA SER A 31 4.83 -17.31 -11.65
C SER A 31 4.12 -16.27 -10.77
N VAL A 32 4.67 -15.92 -9.61
CA VAL A 32 4.15 -14.89 -8.71
C VAL A 32 5.02 -13.64 -8.76
N ARG A 33 6.34 -13.81 -8.87
CA ARG A 33 7.32 -12.72 -8.90
C ARG A 33 7.07 -11.80 -10.09
N ASP A 34 7.02 -12.34 -11.30
CA ASP A 34 6.95 -11.52 -12.51
C ASP A 34 5.67 -10.66 -12.58
N PRO A 35 4.45 -11.17 -12.27
CA PRO A 35 3.28 -10.29 -12.15
C PRO A 35 3.35 -9.34 -10.94
N ALA A 36 4.00 -9.73 -9.83
CA ALA A 36 4.21 -8.82 -8.70
C ALA A 36 5.16 -7.66 -9.05
N LEU A 37 6.11 -7.86 -9.97
CA LEU A 37 6.97 -6.81 -10.49
C LEU A 37 6.17 -5.83 -11.35
N ALA A 38 5.27 -6.32 -12.20
CA ALA A 38 4.36 -5.49 -12.99
C ALA A 38 3.41 -4.67 -12.09
N LEU A 39 2.83 -5.32 -11.08
CA LEU A 39 2.03 -4.63 -10.06
C LEU A 39 2.84 -3.54 -9.36
N TYR A 40 4.06 -3.85 -8.90
CA TYR A 40 4.93 -2.86 -8.25
C TYR A 40 5.23 -1.67 -9.17
N ALA A 41 5.52 -1.92 -10.45
CA ALA A 41 5.81 -0.87 -11.42
C ALA A 41 4.59 0.04 -11.64
N PHE A 42 3.38 -0.51 -11.73
CA PHE A 42 2.15 0.27 -11.81
C PHE A 42 1.89 1.10 -10.54
N CYS A 43 2.07 0.50 -9.35
CA CYS A 43 1.93 1.23 -8.09
C CYS A 43 2.94 2.39 -7.97
N ARG A 44 4.20 2.15 -8.37
CA ARG A 44 5.27 3.16 -8.34
C ARG A 44 4.96 4.32 -9.28
N LEU A 45 4.57 4.00 -10.52
CA LEU A 45 4.11 5.00 -11.48
C LEU A 45 2.96 5.85 -10.90
N ALA A 46 1.97 5.24 -10.26
CA ALA A 46 0.85 5.97 -9.68
C ALA A 46 1.25 6.89 -8.52
N ASP A 47 2.17 6.42 -7.66
CA ASP A 47 2.77 7.19 -6.56
C ASP A 47 3.54 8.41 -7.10
N ASP A 48 4.44 8.19 -8.06
CA ASP A 48 5.30 9.23 -8.64
C ASP A 48 4.47 10.31 -9.38
N GLU A 49 3.40 9.94 -10.09
CA GLU A 49 2.50 10.89 -10.77
C GLU A 49 1.78 11.85 -9.78
N VAL A 50 1.44 11.37 -8.58
CA VAL A 50 0.80 12.19 -7.54
C VAL A 50 1.81 13.02 -6.77
N ASP A 51 3.01 12.50 -6.51
CA ASP A 51 4.04 13.19 -5.73
C ASP A 51 4.82 14.24 -6.54
N GLU A 52 5.10 14.00 -7.82
CA GLU A 52 5.87 14.92 -8.69
C GLU A 52 4.98 15.92 -9.45
N GLY A 53 3.67 15.67 -9.51
CA GLY A 53 2.72 16.48 -10.26
C GLY A 53 2.44 17.85 -9.63
N GLN A 54 2.53 18.93 -10.43
CA GLN A 54 2.15 20.29 -9.98
C GLN A 54 0.66 20.42 -9.62
N ASN A 55 -0.19 19.52 -10.12
CA ASN A 55 -1.63 19.47 -9.82
C ASN A 55 -2.03 18.04 -9.44
N LYS A 56 -1.91 17.72 -8.14
CA LYS A 56 -2.15 16.38 -7.61
C LYS A 56 -3.56 15.86 -7.91
N THR A 57 -4.59 16.71 -7.82
CA THR A 57 -5.98 16.33 -8.15
C THR A 57 -6.12 15.90 -9.61
N ARG A 58 -5.44 16.59 -10.53
CA ARG A 58 -5.43 16.22 -11.94
C ARG A 58 -4.72 14.87 -12.15
N ALA A 59 -3.60 14.63 -11.47
CA ALA A 59 -2.88 13.37 -11.55
C ALA A 59 -3.79 12.19 -11.16
N VAL A 60 -4.56 12.32 -10.08
CA VAL A 60 -5.53 11.29 -9.65
C VAL A 60 -6.57 10.98 -10.72
N ILE A 61 -7.14 12.01 -11.37
CA ILE A 61 -8.12 11.82 -12.46
C ILE A 61 -7.48 11.10 -13.64
N GLU A 62 -6.26 11.49 -14.03
CA GLU A 62 -5.55 10.86 -15.14
C GLU A 62 -5.18 9.40 -14.83
N LEU A 63 -4.87 9.08 -13.57
CA LEU A 63 -4.64 7.71 -13.10
C LEU A 63 -5.91 6.86 -13.17
N GLN A 64 -7.09 7.42 -12.90
CA GLN A 64 -8.36 6.70 -13.05
C GLN A 64 -8.66 6.39 -14.51
N GLU A 65 -8.50 7.37 -15.40
CA GLU A 65 -8.66 7.15 -16.84
C GLU A 65 -7.66 6.09 -17.34
N ARG A 66 -6.42 6.14 -16.85
CA ARG A 66 -5.38 5.16 -17.15
C ARG A 66 -5.76 3.76 -16.67
N LEU A 67 -6.28 3.63 -15.45
CA LEU A 67 -6.77 2.36 -14.91
C LEU A 67 -7.98 1.84 -15.70
N ALA A 68 -8.93 2.69 -16.04
CA ALA A 68 -10.09 2.30 -16.85
C ALA A 68 -9.67 1.77 -18.23
N LEU A 69 -8.63 2.36 -18.85
CA LEU A 69 -8.05 1.88 -20.10
C LEU A 69 -7.38 0.50 -19.94
N VAL A 70 -6.68 0.26 -18.84
CA VAL A 70 -6.12 -1.06 -18.48
C VAL A 70 -7.24 -2.11 -18.41
N TYR A 71 -8.31 -1.85 -17.66
CA TYR A 71 -9.44 -2.77 -17.52
C TYR A 71 -10.27 -2.93 -18.81
N ALA A 72 -10.27 -1.94 -19.70
CA ALA A 72 -10.88 -2.02 -21.01
C ALA A 72 -10.03 -2.76 -22.06
N GLY A 73 -8.88 -3.33 -21.68
CA GLY A 73 -7.97 -4.01 -22.60
C GLY A 73 -7.29 -3.06 -23.61
N ARG A 74 -7.26 -1.75 -23.32
CA ARG A 74 -6.68 -0.71 -24.17
C ARG A 74 -5.67 0.13 -23.39
N PRO A 75 -4.67 -0.48 -22.72
CA PRO A 75 -3.70 0.26 -21.90
C PRO A 75 -2.99 1.33 -22.74
N ARG A 76 -2.55 2.42 -22.09
CA ARG A 76 -1.66 3.38 -22.73
C ARG A 76 -0.37 2.67 -23.17
N ASN A 77 0.34 3.25 -24.14
CA ASN A 77 1.55 2.67 -24.69
C ASN A 77 2.78 2.85 -23.76
N ALA A 78 2.63 2.58 -22.47
CA ALA A 78 3.71 2.56 -21.48
C ALA A 78 3.93 1.13 -20.94
N PRO A 79 5.18 0.72 -20.64
CA PRO A 79 5.48 -0.62 -20.16
C PRO A 79 4.67 -1.05 -18.92
N GLU A 80 4.49 -0.15 -17.96
CA GLU A 80 3.78 -0.41 -16.70
C GLU A 80 2.29 -0.70 -16.96
N ASP A 81 1.66 0.05 -17.86
CA ASP A 81 0.24 -0.15 -18.21
C ASP A 81 0.02 -1.45 -18.96
N ARG A 82 0.86 -1.74 -19.96
CA ARG A 82 0.76 -2.98 -20.74
C ARG A 82 1.01 -4.21 -19.88
N ALA A 83 2.02 -4.15 -19.00
CA ALA A 83 2.31 -5.21 -18.06
C ALA A 83 1.16 -5.40 -17.07
N PHE A 84 0.63 -4.32 -16.51
CA PHE A 84 -0.48 -4.41 -15.56
C PHE A 84 -1.79 -4.88 -16.21
N ALA A 85 -2.08 -4.48 -17.46
CA ALA A 85 -3.22 -5.02 -18.21
C ALA A 85 -3.13 -6.54 -18.40
N SER A 86 -1.93 -7.05 -18.70
CA SER A 86 -1.70 -8.50 -18.75
C SER A 86 -1.96 -9.17 -17.39
N VAL A 87 -1.60 -8.52 -16.29
CA VAL A 87 -1.87 -9.03 -14.93
C VAL A 87 -3.37 -9.03 -14.62
N VAL A 88 -4.07 -7.95 -14.94
CA VAL A 88 -5.52 -7.82 -14.73
C VAL A 88 -6.26 -8.93 -15.47
N GLU A 89 -5.92 -9.17 -16.73
CA GLU A 89 -6.50 -10.23 -17.55
C GLU A 89 -6.14 -11.63 -17.03
N ASP A 90 -4.84 -11.93 -16.86
CA ASP A 90 -4.38 -13.27 -16.50
C ASP A 90 -4.91 -13.72 -15.12
N PHE A 91 -5.01 -12.79 -14.15
CA PHE A 91 -5.34 -13.10 -12.76
C PHE A 91 -6.78 -12.77 -12.36
N GLU A 92 -7.59 -12.23 -13.28
CA GLU A 92 -8.93 -11.70 -12.99
C GLU A 92 -8.87 -10.77 -11.76
N MET A 93 -8.04 -9.74 -11.84
CA MET A 93 -7.84 -8.78 -10.75
C MET A 93 -9.15 -8.01 -10.52
N PRO A 94 -9.72 -8.01 -9.29
CA PRO A 94 -10.89 -7.20 -9.00
C PRO A 94 -10.55 -5.72 -9.07
N ALA A 95 -11.33 -4.94 -9.84
CA ALA A 95 -11.11 -3.51 -10.06
C ALA A 95 -11.07 -2.70 -8.76
N ALA A 96 -11.89 -3.10 -7.77
CA ALA A 96 -11.94 -2.49 -6.44
C ALA A 96 -10.57 -2.41 -5.74
N LEU A 97 -9.62 -3.33 -6.01
CA LEU A 97 -8.32 -3.32 -5.36
C LEU A 97 -7.41 -2.17 -5.83
N PRO A 98 -7.06 -2.04 -7.13
CA PRO A 98 -6.31 -0.87 -7.60
C PRO A 98 -7.11 0.42 -7.50
N GLU A 99 -8.45 0.39 -7.59
CA GLU A 99 -9.29 1.57 -7.32
C GLU A 99 -9.11 2.08 -5.89
N ALA A 100 -9.08 1.19 -4.89
CA ALA A 100 -8.82 1.55 -3.50
C ALA A 100 -7.42 2.18 -3.34
N LEU A 101 -6.41 1.66 -4.03
CA LEU A 101 -5.08 2.25 -4.05
C LEU A 101 -5.10 3.68 -4.59
N LEU A 102 -5.77 3.91 -5.73
CA LEU A 102 -5.90 5.26 -6.31
C LEU A 102 -6.70 6.19 -5.39
N GLU A 103 -7.70 5.69 -4.66
CA GLU A 103 -8.41 6.46 -3.64
C GLU A 103 -7.48 6.89 -2.50
N GLY A 104 -6.59 6.00 -2.04
CA GLY A 104 -5.57 6.32 -1.04
C GLY A 104 -4.60 7.41 -1.51
N LEU A 105 -4.12 7.31 -2.75
CA LEU A 105 -3.29 8.35 -3.36
C LEU A 105 -4.04 9.69 -3.49
N ALA A 106 -5.35 9.63 -3.73
CA ALA A 106 -6.19 10.82 -3.73
C ALA A 106 -6.27 11.48 -2.35
N TRP A 107 -6.28 10.70 -1.27
CA TRP A 107 -6.25 11.22 0.09
C TRP A 107 -4.93 11.94 0.37
N ASP A 108 -3.80 11.38 -0.11
CA ASP A 108 -2.49 12.03 0.00
C ASP A 108 -2.42 13.32 -0.83
N ALA A 109 -3.03 13.33 -2.02
CA ALA A 109 -3.15 14.51 -2.87
C ALA A 109 -3.94 15.65 -2.20
N MET A 110 -4.93 15.31 -1.38
CA MET A 110 -5.77 16.25 -0.62
C MET A 110 -5.21 16.53 0.79
N GLU A 111 -4.03 16.01 1.12
CA GLU A 111 -3.40 16.17 2.43
C GLU A 111 -4.32 15.78 3.60
N HIS A 112 -5.06 14.68 3.42
CA HIS A 112 -6.05 14.22 4.39
C HIS A 112 -5.44 14.05 5.80
N ARG A 113 -6.21 14.41 6.83
CA ARG A 113 -5.83 14.26 8.24
C ARG A 113 -6.73 13.22 8.89
N TYR A 114 -6.15 12.41 9.77
CA TYR A 114 -6.82 11.26 10.36
C TYR A 114 -7.24 11.57 11.78
N SER A 115 -8.55 11.58 12.06
CA SER A 115 -9.04 11.95 13.39
C SER A 115 -8.69 10.88 14.43
N SER A 116 -8.80 9.60 14.03
CA SER A 116 -8.58 8.44 14.89
C SER A 116 -7.62 7.40 14.30
N LEU A 117 -7.22 6.41 15.11
CA LEU A 117 -6.50 5.24 14.60
C LEU A 117 -7.32 4.45 13.57
N SER A 118 -8.65 4.44 13.68
CA SER A 118 -9.53 3.78 12.72
C SER A 118 -9.45 4.47 11.35
N ASP A 119 -9.50 5.80 11.32
CA ASP A 119 -9.34 6.58 10.08
C ASP A 119 -7.98 6.30 9.43
N LEU A 120 -6.91 6.28 10.24
CA LEU A 120 -5.58 5.96 9.77
C LEU A 120 -5.50 4.53 9.20
N ARG A 121 -6.15 3.55 9.83
CA ARG A 121 -6.26 2.19 9.30
C ARG A 121 -7.06 2.16 7.99
N GLY A 122 -8.05 3.02 7.83
CA GLY A 122 -8.79 3.22 6.57
C GLY A 122 -7.91 3.70 5.42
N TYR A 123 -6.94 4.57 5.72
CA TYR A 123 -5.89 4.94 4.77
C TYR A 123 -4.93 3.78 4.50
N CYS A 124 -4.40 3.14 5.54
CA CYS A 124 -3.51 1.97 5.39
C CYS A 124 -4.16 0.84 4.59
N ALA A 125 -5.47 0.65 4.72
CA ALA A 125 -6.24 -0.32 3.95
C ALA A 125 -6.10 -0.05 2.44
N ARG A 126 -6.25 1.21 2.03
CA ARG A 126 -6.17 1.66 0.64
C ARG A 126 -4.76 1.59 0.07
N VAL A 127 -3.78 2.18 0.75
CA VAL A 127 -2.42 2.30 0.19
C VAL A 127 -1.55 1.06 0.37
N ALA A 128 -1.91 0.14 1.26
CA ALA A 128 -1.09 -1.03 1.56
C ALA A 128 -1.86 -2.36 1.64
N SER A 129 -3.01 -2.43 2.31
CA SER A 129 -3.78 -3.70 2.36
C SER A 129 -4.34 -4.08 1.00
N ALA A 130 -4.71 -3.11 0.15
CA ALA A 130 -5.09 -3.35 -1.24
C ALA A 130 -3.97 -4.09 -1.98
N VAL A 131 -2.70 -3.69 -1.79
CA VAL A 131 -1.53 -4.40 -2.35
C VAL A 131 -1.40 -5.81 -1.75
N GLY A 132 -1.63 -5.99 -0.45
CA GLY A 132 -1.67 -7.30 0.20
C GLY A 132 -2.72 -8.23 -0.42
N ALA A 133 -3.94 -7.74 -0.64
CA ALA A 133 -5.02 -8.46 -1.31
C ALA A 133 -4.69 -8.75 -2.79
N MET A 134 -4.10 -7.80 -3.51
CA MET A 134 -3.62 -8.03 -4.88
C MET A 134 -2.55 -9.13 -4.93
N MET A 135 -1.64 -9.17 -3.95
CA MET A 135 -0.66 -10.25 -3.85
C MET A 135 -1.31 -11.63 -3.61
N CYS A 136 -2.36 -11.71 -2.79
CA CYS A 136 -3.18 -12.94 -2.69
C CYS A 136 -3.79 -13.31 -4.03
N VAL A 137 -4.29 -12.31 -4.78
CA VAL A 137 -4.84 -12.54 -6.12
C VAL A 137 -3.81 -13.14 -7.08
N LEU A 138 -2.58 -12.60 -7.08
CA LEU A 138 -1.46 -13.11 -7.88
C LEU A 138 -1.00 -14.52 -7.46
N MET A 139 -1.24 -14.89 -6.20
CA MET A 139 -1.01 -16.25 -5.69
C MET A 139 -2.22 -17.18 -5.91
N ARG A 140 -3.26 -16.73 -6.62
CA ARG A 140 -4.53 -17.46 -6.85
C ARG A 140 -5.27 -17.81 -5.55
N VAL A 141 -5.10 -16.99 -4.51
CA VAL A 141 -5.81 -17.13 -3.23
C VAL A 141 -7.01 -16.19 -3.22
N ARG A 142 -8.20 -16.73 -2.94
CA ARG A 142 -9.47 -16.01 -2.82
C ARG A 142 -10.20 -16.26 -1.49
N ASP A 143 -9.60 -17.07 -0.61
CA ASP A 143 -10.12 -17.38 0.71
C ASP A 143 -10.19 -16.11 1.58
N ALA A 144 -11.38 -15.84 2.14
CA ALA A 144 -11.66 -14.59 2.86
C ALA A 144 -10.77 -14.42 4.10
N ASP A 145 -10.51 -15.50 4.83
CA ASP A 145 -9.66 -15.46 6.02
C ASP A 145 -8.20 -15.19 5.66
N ALA A 146 -7.68 -15.84 4.62
CA ALA A 146 -6.34 -15.58 4.10
C ALA A 146 -6.19 -14.14 3.60
N LEU A 147 -7.20 -13.61 2.89
CA LEU A 147 -7.25 -12.21 2.43
C LEU A 147 -7.25 -11.24 3.61
N ALA A 148 -8.05 -11.49 4.64
CA ALA A 148 -8.08 -10.68 5.85
C ALA A 148 -6.70 -10.63 6.53
N ARG A 149 -5.98 -11.76 6.59
CA ARG A 149 -4.62 -11.81 7.15
C ARG A 149 -3.58 -11.13 6.27
N ALA A 150 -3.73 -11.18 4.95
CA ALA A 150 -2.89 -10.41 4.03
C ALA A 150 -3.14 -8.90 4.18
N CYS A 151 -4.39 -8.50 4.41
CA CYS A 151 -4.74 -7.11 4.70
C CYS A 151 -4.14 -6.64 6.04
N ASP A 152 -4.17 -7.46 7.09
CA ASP A 152 -3.48 -7.18 8.36
C ASP A 152 -1.98 -6.92 8.13
N LEU A 153 -1.32 -7.68 7.26
CA LEU A 153 0.09 -7.46 6.91
C LEU A 153 0.32 -6.11 6.23
N GLY A 154 -0.57 -5.74 5.30
CA GLY A 154 -0.54 -4.44 4.63
C GLY A 154 -0.65 -3.28 5.63
N VAL A 155 -1.63 -3.34 6.55
CA VAL A 155 -1.78 -2.32 7.59
C VAL A 155 -0.53 -2.27 8.48
N ALA A 156 0.00 -3.42 8.90
CA ALA A 156 1.22 -3.46 9.72
C ALA A 156 2.42 -2.79 9.04
N MET A 157 2.62 -3.05 7.75
CA MET A 157 3.70 -2.46 6.96
C MET A 157 3.53 -0.95 6.82
N GLN A 158 2.31 -0.46 6.58
CA GLN A 158 2.07 0.97 6.44
C GLN A 158 2.19 1.73 7.76
N LEU A 159 1.68 1.18 8.86
CA LEU A 159 1.91 1.75 10.19
C LEU A 159 3.42 1.80 10.52
N THR A 160 4.19 0.81 10.07
CA THR A 160 5.65 0.81 10.22
C THR A 160 6.32 1.91 9.38
N ASN A 161 5.85 2.14 8.14
CA ASN A 161 6.34 3.25 7.31
C ASN A 161 6.05 4.60 7.96
N ILE A 162 4.81 4.84 8.39
CA ILE A 162 4.41 6.08 9.08
C ILE A 162 5.25 6.29 10.34
N ALA A 163 5.41 5.25 11.17
CA ALA A 163 6.23 5.35 12.38
C ALA A 163 7.70 5.65 12.10
N ARG A 164 8.26 5.13 10.99
CA ARG A 164 9.64 5.37 10.56
C ARG A 164 9.84 6.79 10.05
N ASP A 165 8.87 7.35 9.34
CA ASP A 165 9.05 8.53 8.50
C ASP A 165 8.39 9.81 9.07
N VAL A 166 7.92 9.82 10.34
CA VAL A 166 7.27 10.99 10.98
C VAL A 166 8.00 12.32 10.72
N GLY A 167 9.34 12.37 10.86
CA GLY A 167 10.09 13.59 10.59
C GLY A 167 10.23 13.94 9.10
N GLU A 168 10.27 12.94 8.22
CA GLU A 168 10.26 13.17 6.76
C GLU A 168 8.89 13.68 6.32
N ASP A 169 7.82 13.09 6.83
CA ASP A 169 6.43 13.49 6.57
C ASP A 169 6.16 14.91 7.06
N ALA A 170 6.58 15.26 8.28
CA ALA A 170 6.45 16.60 8.83
C ALA A 170 7.15 17.65 7.97
N ARG A 171 8.39 17.38 7.52
CA ARG A 171 9.14 18.25 6.58
C ARG A 171 8.47 18.39 5.22
N ALA A 172 7.70 17.39 4.81
CA ALA A 172 6.88 17.41 3.59
C ALA A 172 5.48 18.03 3.81
N GLY A 173 5.18 18.58 5.00
CA GLY A 173 3.87 19.17 5.32
C GLY A 173 2.77 18.15 5.62
N ARG A 174 3.12 16.86 5.79
CA ARG A 174 2.18 15.75 5.99
C ARG A 174 2.14 15.33 7.45
N ILE A 175 0.95 14.95 7.94
CA ILE A 175 0.75 14.35 9.26
C ILE A 175 -0.16 13.14 9.12
N TYR A 176 0.40 11.95 9.36
CA TYR A 176 -0.38 10.70 9.42
C TYR A 176 -0.73 10.27 10.84
N LEU A 177 -0.08 10.84 11.87
CA LEU A 177 -0.41 10.56 13.26
C LEU A 177 -1.88 10.94 13.54
N PRO A 178 -2.66 10.08 14.25
CA PRO A 178 -4.03 10.41 14.59
C PRO A 178 -4.13 11.71 15.39
N LEU A 179 -5.03 12.60 14.99
CA LEU A 179 -5.23 13.90 15.65
C LEU A 179 -5.61 13.73 17.13
N GLU A 180 -6.42 12.71 17.45
CA GLU A 180 -6.74 12.36 18.84
C GLU A 180 -5.51 12.03 19.70
N TRP A 181 -4.41 11.54 19.11
CA TRP A 181 -3.18 11.23 19.86
C TRP A 181 -2.32 12.48 20.04
N ILE A 182 -2.31 13.36 19.05
CA ILE A 182 -1.63 14.65 19.12
C ILE A 182 -2.28 15.49 20.23
N ASP A 183 -3.61 15.59 20.23
CA ASP A 183 -4.39 16.28 21.25
C ASP A 183 -4.20 15.67 22.65
N ALA A 184 -4.21 14.34 22.76
CA ALA A 184 -4.00 13.65 24.05
C ALA A 184 -2.62 13.89 24.67
N GLU A 185 -1.62 14.24 23.85
CA GLU A 185 -0.28 14.63 24.31
C GLU A 185 -0.16 16.15 24.55
N GLY A 186 -1.25 16.91 24.38
CA GLY A 186 -1.28 18.37 24.57
C GLY A 186 -0.54 19.14 23.48
N LEU A 187 -0.38 18.54 22.30
CA LEU A 187 0.24 19.17 21.14
C LEU A 187 -0.82 19.66 20.15
N ASP A 188 -0.48 20.66 19.37
CA ASP A 188 -1.20 21.01 18.15
C ASP A 188 -0.53 20.40 16.89
N PRO A 189 -1.27 20.22 15.78
CA PRO A 189 -0.70 19.68 14.55
C PRO A 189 0.45 20.52 13.95
N GLN A 190 0.46 21.83 14.18
CA GLN A 190 1.50 22.71 13.67
C GLN A 190 2.83 22.48 14.39
N GLN A 191 2.80 22.19 15.70
CA GLN A 191 3.97 21.79 16.48
C GLN A 191 4.60 20.51 15.94
N VAL A 192 3.78 19.55 15.50
CA VAL A 192 4.25 18.31 14.84
C VAL A 192 4.92 18.63 13.50
N LEU A 193 4.37 19.54 12.70
CA LEU A 193 4.96 19.95 11.42
C LEU A 193 6.28 20.70 11.58
N SER A 194 6.42 21.49 12.66
CA SER A 194 7.63 22.26 12.94
C SER A 194 8.71 21.50 13.72
N VAL A 195 8.53 20.20 13.94
CA VAL A 195 9.42 19.42 14.80
C VAL A 195 10.83 19.28 14.20
N THR A 196 11.85 19.56 15.02
CA THR A 196 13.26 19.33 14.67
C THR A 196 13.91 18.21 15.48
N GLU A 197 13.32 17.83 16.61
CA GLU A 197 13.85 16.81 17.54
C GLU A 197 12.77 15.83 18.00
N ALA A 198 13.15 14.60 18.30
CA ALA A 198 12.21 13.60 18.82
C ALA A 198 11.86 13.86 20.29
N THR A 199 10.81 14.64 20.52
CA THR A 199 10.26 14.92 21.85
C THR A 199 9.72 13.65 22.53
N PRO A 200 9.61 13.62 23.87
CA PRO A 200 9.01 12.50 24.58
C PRO A 200 7.59 12.14 24.08
N GLU A 201 6.79 13.13 23.72
CA GLU A 201 5.42 13.01 23.21
C GLU A 201 5.41 12.26 21.86
N LEU A 202 6.25 12.70 20.91
CA LEU A 202 6.37 12.06 19.61
C LEU A 202 6.89 10.63 19.73
N ARG A 203 7.89 10.39 20.60
CA ARG A 203 8.40 9.04 20.87
C ARG A 203 7.32 8.11 21.41
N ARG A 204 6.42 8.60 22.28
CA ARG A 204 5.27 7.83 22.78
C ARG A 204 4.30 7.46 21.66
N MET A 205 3.96 8.41 20.78
CA MET A 205 3.09 8.14 19.63
C MET A 205 3.71 7.17 18.62
N VAL A 206 5.00 7.31 18.30
CA VAL A 206 5.75 6.38 17.43
C VAL A 206 5.77 4.98 18.04
N LYS A 207 6.02 4.86 19.35
CA LYS A 207 5.96 3.59 20.07
C LYS A 207 4.55 2.96 20.01
N LYS A 208 3.50 3.78 20.12
CA LYS A 208 2.10 3.34 20.01
C LYS A 208 1.81 2.78 18.60
N LEU A 209 2.20 3.48 17.54
CA LEU A 209 2.08 2.99 16.15
C LEU A 209 2.81 1.64 15.95
N LEU A 210 4.04 1.51 16.43
CA LEU A 210 4.80 0.26 16.29
C LEU A 210 4.18 -0.89 17.09
N SER A 211 3.52 -0.59 18.21
CA SER A 211 2.79 -1.60 18.99
C SER A 211 1.56 -2.10 18.22
N GLU A 212 0.82 -1.20 17.58
CA GLU A 212 -0.30 -1.54 16.69
C GLU A 212 0.17 -2.37 15.48
N ALA A 213 1.26 -1.96 14.84
CA ALA A 213 1.87 -2.70 13.74
C ALA A 213 2.31 -4.10 14.16
N HIS A 214 2.93 -4.24 15.34
CA HIS A 214 3.39 -5.53 15.85
C HIS A 214 2.24 -6.52 16.08
N ALA A 215 1.13 -6.06 16.67
CA ALA A 215 -0.06 -6.91 16.85
C ALA A 215 -0.58 -7.47 15.51
N LEU A 216 -0.56 -6.64 14.46
CA LEU A 216 -0.98 -7.03 13.11
C LEU A 216 0.06 -7.92 12.41
N TYR A 217 1.36 -7.73 12.65
CA TYR A 217 2.39 -8.68 12.20
C TYR A 217 2.24 -10.06 12.82
N VAL A 218 1.79 -10.16 14.07
CA VAL A 218 1.50 -11.45 14.71
C VAL A 218 0.24 -12.07 14.10
N ARG A 219 -0.82 -11.29 13.90
CA ARG A 219 -2.07 -11.77 13.28
C ARG A 219 -1.88 -12.26 11.86
N SER A 220 -1.14 -11.52 11.04
CA SER A 220 -0.90 -11.85 9.63
C SER A 220 -0.11 -13.14 9.41
N GLU A 221 0.76 -13.57 10.35
CA GLU A 221 1.49 -14.83 10.22
C GLU A 221 0.55 -16.04 10.03
N ALA A 222 -0.63 -16.00 10.66
CA ALA A 222 -1.62 -17.08 10.52
C ALA A 222 -2.08 -17.27 9.07
N GLY A 223 -2.13 -16.19 8.28
CA GLY A 223 -2.50 -16.21 6.87
C GLY A 223 -1.46 -16.83 5.96
N VAL A 224 -0.17 -16.76 6.33
CA VAL A 224 0.92 -17.28 5.48
C VAL A 224 0.80 -18.79 5.30
N ALA A 225 0.27 -19.50 6.30
CA ALA A 225 0.00 -20.94 6.21
C ALA A 225 -1.14 -21.30 5.25
N ALA A 226 -1.99 -20.34 4.86
CA ALA A 226 -3.04 -20.51 3.86
C ALA A 226 -2.56 -20.25 2.42
N LEU A 227 -1.34 -19.71 2.25
CA LEU A 227 -0.78 -19.41 0.93
C LEU A 227 -0.11 -20.64 0.27
N PRO A 228 0.10 -20.63 -1.07
CA PRO A 228 0.87 -21.65 -1.76
C PRO A 228 2.27 -21.82 -1.18
N LEU A 229 2.71 -23.06 -1.02
CA LEU A 229 3.97 -23.42 -0.33
C LEU A 229 5.18 -22.68 -0.90
N ASN A 230 5.27 -22.58 -2.21
CA ASN A 230 6.37 -21.93 -2.92
C ASN A 230 6.44 -20.41 -2.71
N ALA A 231 5.35 -19.76 -2.29
CA ALA A 231 5.30 -18.32 -2.05
C ALA A 231 5.54 -17.94 -0.57
N ARG A 232 5.30 -18.86 0.37
CA ARG A 232 5.35 -18.58 1.83
C ARG A 232 6.65 -17.95 2.28
N THR A 233 7.78 -18.45 1.80
CA THR A 233 9.11 -17.93 2.19
C THR A 233 9.30 -16.48 1.77
N GLY A 234 8.83 -16.09 0.57
CA GLY A 234 8.87 -14.70 0.11
C GLY A 234 7.99 -13.78 0.95
N ILE A 235 6.80 -14.24 1.35
CA ILE A 235 5.89 -13.47 2.20
C ILE A 235 6.43 -13.32 3.62
N TYR A 236 6.96 -14.40 4.21
CA TYR A 236 7.66 -14.31 5.51
C TYR A 236 8.85 -13.36 5.43
N ALA A 237 9.62 -13.38 4.34
CA ALA A 237 10.75 -12.48 4.15
C ALA A 237 10.31 -11.01 4.11
N ALA A 238 9.26 -10.68 3.35
CA ALA A 238 8.70 -9.33 3.32
C ALA A 238 8.27 -8.89 4.72
N ARG A 239 7.52 -9.75 5.43
CA ARG A 239 7.05 -9.50 6.80
C ARG A 239 8.19 -9.24 7.77
N TYR A 240 9.21 -10.12 7.80
CA TYR A 240 10.33 -10.00 8.73
C TYR A 240 11.25 -8.81 8.41
N ILE A 241 11.47 -8.50 7.12
CA ILE A 241 12.25 -7.32 6.71
C ILE A 241 11.56 -6.04 7.16
N TYR A 242 10.24 -5.94 6.99
CA TYR A 242 9.50 -4.76 7.41
C TYR A 242 9.38 -4.64 8.93
N ASP A 243 9.10 -5.71 9.66
CA ASP A 243 9.12 -5.69 11.13
C ASP A 243 10.50 -5.26 11.69
N ALA A 244 11.59 -5.67 11.03
CA ALA A 244 12.94 -5.26 11.41
C ALA A 244 13.22 -3.75 11.22
N ILE A 245 12.48 -3.06 10.35
CA ILE A 245 12.52 -1.60 10.23
C ILE A 245 11.94 -0.97 11.50
N GLY A 246 10.76 -1.43 11.94
CA GLY A 246 10.15 -0.97 13.19
C GLY A 246 11.05 -1.23 14.40
N GLN A 247 11.70 -2.41 14.45
CA GLN A 247 12.69 -2.71 15.49
C GLN A 247 13.92 -1.79 15.42
N ALA A 248 14.33 -1.32 14.24
CA ALA A 248 15.41 -0.34 14.12
C ALA A 248 15.01 1.02 14.72
N VAL A 249 13.78 1.47 14.49
CA VAL A 249 13.23 2.69 15.11
C VAL A 249 13.15 2.53 16.64
N ALA A 250 12.67 1.38 17.12
CA ALA A 250 12.59 1.09 18.56
C ALA A 250 13.98 1.05 19.24
N ARG A 251 14.99 0.45 18.60
CA ARG A 251 16.38 0.47 19.10
C ARG A 251 16.97 1.88 19.16
N ASN A 252 16.49 2.78 18.31
CA ASN A 252 16.87 4.19 18.32
C ASN A 252 15.97 5.02 19.25
N HIS A 253 15.45 4.42 20.32
CA HIS A 253 14.60 5.06 21.31
C HIS A 253 13.36 5.77 20.71
N TYR A 254 12.83 5.22 19.61
CA TYR A 254 11.67 5.76 18.89
C TYR A 254 11.90 7.15 18.27
N ASP A 255 13.15 7.52 18.04
CA ASP A 255 13.49 8.71 17.27
C ASP A 255 13.35 8.44 15.77
N SER A 256 12.25 8.92 15.21
CA SER A 256 11.92 8.95 13.78
C SER A 256 12.00 10.36 13.18
N ILE A 257 12.51 11.33 13.95
CA ILE A 257 12.63 12.73 13.52
C ILE A 257 14.02 13.00 12.95
N THR A 258 15.05 12.64 13.72
CA THR A 258 16.46 12.91 13.38
C THR A 258 17.14 11.72 12.72
N HIS A 259 16.58 10.52 12.89
CA HIS A 259 17.11 9.29 12.36
C HIS A 259 16.06 8.54 11.54
N ARG A 260 16.53 7.91 10.46
CA ARG A 260 15.69 7.02 9.66
C ARG A 260 16.06 5.56 9.89
N GLY A 261 15.11 4.76 10.38
CA GLY A 261 15.29 3.33 10.59
C GLY A 261 15.56 2.60 9.27
N ARG A 262 16.70 1.91 9.16
CA ARG A 262 17.08 1.12 7.99
C ARG A 262 17.58 -0.27 8.40
N THR A 263 17.33 -1.26 7.54
CA THR A 263 17.88 -2.62 7.70
C THR A 263 19.17 -2.78 6.89
N THR A 264 20.19 -3.40 7.47
CA THR A 264 21.46 -3.71 6.78
C THR A 264 21.35 -4.95 5.89
N LYS A 265 22.30 -5.15 4.96
CA LYS A 265 22.35 -6.36 4.12
C LYS A 265 22.48 -7.63 4.95
N ALA A 266 23.29 -7.62 6.01
CA ALA A 266 23.47 -8.77 6.92
C ALA A 266 22.18 -9.12 7.66
N GLN A 267 21.47 -8.11 8.17
CA GLN A 267 20.15 -8.30 8.79
C GLN A 267 19.16 -8.91 7.81
N LYS A 268 19.09 -8.41 6.57
CA LYS A 268 18.23 -8.99 5.53
C LYS A 268 18.53 -10.48 5.34
N MET A 269 19.80 -10.88 5.17
CA MET A 269 20.18 -12.30 5.02
C MET A 269 19.75 -13.18 6.20
N ALA A 270 19.96 -12.71 7.44
CA ALA A 270 19.51 -13.44 8.63
C ALA A 270 17.99 -13.60 8.67
N LEU A 271 17.24 -12.57 8.26
CA LEU A 271 15.78 -12.62 8.18
C LEU A 271 15.29 -13.55 7.07
N LEU A 272 16.01 -13.65 5.94
CA LEU A 272 15.72 -14.65 4.91
C LEU A 272 15.90 -16.08 5.45
N ALA A 273 16.98 -16.35 6.18
CA ALA A 273 17.21 -17.64 6.81
C ALA A 273 16.10 -17.99 7.82
N LYS A 274 15.71 -17.02 8.65
CA LYS A 274 14.56 -17.14 9.57
C LYS A 274 13.25 -17.44 8.83
N SER A 275 13.03 -16.81 7.67
CA SER A 275 11.84 -17.02 6.84
C SER A 275 11.75 -18.46 6.36
N SER A 276 12.85 -19.02 5.84
CA SER A 276 12.91 -20.41 5.41
C SER A 276 12.64 -21.39 6.56
N LEU A 277 13.24 -21.15 7.73
CA LEU A 277 13.01 -21.98 8.92
C LEU A 277 11.53 -21.94 9.37
N ARG A 278 10.92 -20.75 9.37
CA ARG A 278 9.50 -20.59 9.72
C ARG A 278 8.59 -21.29 8.71
N THR A 279 8.88 -21.20 7.41
CA THR A 279 8.14 -21.94 6.38
C THR A 279 8.18 -23.43 6.64
N ALA A 280 9.37 -23.98 6.94
CA ALA A 280 9.54 -25.41 7.23
C ALA A 280 8.78 -25.84 8.50
N ALA A 281 8.87 -25.06 9.58
CA ALA A 281 8.11 -25.32 10.80
C ALA A 281 6.59 -25.30 10.57
N GLY A 282 6.10 -24.41 9.70
CA GLY A 282 4.69 -24.32 9.33
C GLY A 282 4.13 -25.51 8.56
N LEU A 283 4.97 -26.46 8.11
CA LEU A 283 4.52 -27.71 7.48
C LEU A 283 4.01 -28.73 8.49
N VAL A 284 4.51 -28.67 9.73
CA VAL A 284 4.21 -29.64 10.80
C VAL A 284 3.39 -29.05 11.93
N MET A 285 3.36 -27.72 12.04
CA MET A 285 2.58 -27.01 13.07
C MET A 285 1.09 -26.93 12.70
N PRO A 286 0.18 -26.99 13.69
CA PRO A 286 -1.23 -26.79 13.45
C PRO A 286 -1.52 -25.37 12.96
N ARG A 287 -2.62 -25.21 12.21
CA ARG A 287 -3.08 -23.89 11.78
C ARG A 287 -3.50 -23.07 13.00
N SER A 288 -3.02 -21.83 13.06
CA SER A 288 -3.39 -20.91 14.13
C SER A 288 -4.88 -20.53 14.01
N PRO A 289 -5.67 -20.55 15.10
CA PRO A 289 -7.07 -20.10 15.08
C PRO A 289 -7.19 -18.60 14.76
N VAL A 290 -6.10 -17.84 14.89
CA VAL A 290 -6.03 -16.42 14.51
C VAL A 290 -6.29 -16.21 13.02
N LEU A 291 -6.17 -17.26 12.19
CA LEU A 291 -6.58 -17.22 10.79
C LEU A 291 -8.05 -16.76 10.65
N TYR A 292 -8.93 -17.28 11.51
CA TYR A 292 -10.38 -17.03 11.50
C TYR A 292 -10.80 -15.81 12.34
N ALA A 293 -9.84 -15.03 12.83
CA ALA A 293 -10.16 -13.83 13.58
C ALA A 293 -10.80 -12.79 12.65
N ARG A 294 -11.83 -12.09 13.15
CA ARG A 294 -12.53 -11.05 12.38
C ARG A 294 -11.52 -10.08 11.73
N PRO A 295 -11.72 -9.71 10.45
CA PRO A 295 -10.91 -8.69 9.81
C PRO A 295 -11.05 -7.35 10.54
N LEU A 296 -10.07 -6.47 10.33
CA LEU A 296 -10.26 -5.06 10.65
C LEU A 296 -11.46 -4.53 9.86
N PRO A 297 -12.40 -3.76 10.46
CA PRO A 297 -13.54 -3.21 9.73
C PRO A 297 -13.12 -2.43 8.48
N GLU A 298 -11.99 -1.74 8.57
CA GLU A 298 -11.46 -0.88 7.51
C GLU A 298 -10.98 -1.65 6.26
N VAL A 299 -10.73 -2.96 6.38
CA VAL A 299 -10.27 -3.79 5.25
C VAL A 299 -11.37 -4.70 4.68
N GLN A 300 -12.56 -4.72 5.30
CA GLN A 300 -13.63 -5.65 4.93
C GLN A 300 -14.02 -5.55 3.45
N PHE A 301 -14.11 -4.32 2.92
CA PHE A 301 -14.47 -4.10 1.52
C PHE A 301 -13.47 -4.71 0.52
N LEU A 302 -12.18 -4.78 0.88
CA LEU A 302 -11.15 -5.43 0.06
C LEU A 302 -11.31 -6.96 0.08
N VAL A 303 -11.64 -7.51 1.25
CA VAL A 303 -11.88 -8.95 1.41
C VAL A 303 -13.10 -9.35 0.59
N ASP A 304 -14.20 -8.61 0.70
CA ASP A 304 -15.45 -8.87 0.00
C ASP A 304 -15.28 -8.80 -1.52
N ALA A 305 -14.58 -7.77 -2.02
CA ALA A 305 -14.31 -7.60 -3.45
C ALA A 305 -13.61 -8.81 -4.07
N VAL A 306 -12.71 -9.46 -3.33
CA VAL A 306 -11.95 -10.61 -3.82
C VAL A 306 -12.68 -11.93 -3.56
N ALA A 307 -13.28 -12.10 -2.39
CA ALA A 307 -13.92 -13.35 -1.99
C ALA A 307 -15.22 -13.62 -2.77
N ILE A 308 -15.98 -12.57 -3.10
CA ILE A 308 -17.24 -12.67 -3.85
C ILE A 308 -16.96 -12.69 -5.37
N ASN A 309 -15.73 -12.34 -5.78
CA ASN A 309 -15.32 -12.21 -7.19
C ASN A 309 -16.25 -11.30 -8.00
N GLU A 310 -16.69 -10.19 -7.40
CA GLU A 310 -17.47 -9.20 -8.14
C GLU A 310 -16.55 -8.47 -9.11
N ARG A 311 -16.76 -8.67 -10.41
CA ARG A 311 -16.15 -7.85 -11.47
C ARG A 311 -16.74 -6.43 -11.53
N HIS A 312 -17.56 -6.04 -10.56
CA HIS A 312 -18.10 -4.69 -10.49
C HIS A 312 -16.98 -3.73 -10.12
N ALA A 313 -16.77 -2.72 -10.96
CA ALA A 313 -16.16 -1.48 -10.51
C ALA A 313 -16.93 -1.05 -9.26
N MET A 314 -16.24 -0.71 -8.17
CA MET A 314 -16.95 0.01 -7.14
C MET A 314 -17.55 1.23 -7.83
N SER A 315 -18.85 1.50 -7.62
CA SER A 315 -19.47 2.73 -8.08
C SER A 315 -18.71 3.89 -7.43
N TRP A 316 -17.70 4.39 -8.13
CA TRP A 316 -16.88 5.50 -7.73
C TRP A 316 -17.82 6.66 -7.40
N GLY A 317 -17.86 7.10 -6.15
CA GLY A 317 -18.75 8.18 -5.72
C GLY A 317 -19.78 7.87 -4.63
N GLN A 318 -19.84 6.66 -4.05
CA GLN A 318 -20.65 6.47 -2.83
C GLN A 318 -20.01 7.06 -1.55
N GLY A 319 -18.75 7.51 -1.62
CA GLY A 319 -18.08 8.26 -0.56
C GLY A 319 -17.75 9.71 -0.95
N HIS A 320 -17.64 10.60 0.03
CA HIS A 320 -17.39 12.04 -0.14
C HIS A 320 -16.21 12.37 -1.06
N THR A 321 -15.14 11.57 -1.02
CA THR A 321 -13.94 11.75 -1.86
C THR A 321 -14.22 11.53 -3.35
N GLY A 322 -14.99 10.48 -3.68
CA GLY A 322 -15.35 10.17 -5.07
C GLY A 322 -16.27 11.24 -5.66
N ALA A 323 -17.24 11.72 -4.87
CA ALA A 323 -18.13 12.81 -5.26
C ALA A 323 -17.38 14.14 -5.45
N PHE A 324 -16.43 14.46 -4.56
CA PHE A 324 -15.61 15.68 -4.67
C PHE A 324 -14.72 15.67 -5.92
N ILE A 325 -14.02 14.57 -6.18
CA ILE A 325 -13.16 14.46 -7.36
C ILE A 325 -13.98 14.42 -8.66
N ALA A 326 -15.13 13.75 -8.66
CA ALA A 326 -16.07 13.78 -9.78
C ALA A 326 -16.61 15.20 -10.05
N ALA A 327 -16.97 15.95 -9.01
CA ALA A 327 -17.42 17.34 -9.13
C ALA A 327 -16.31 18.26 -9.68
N MET A 328 -15.07 18.09 -9.23
CA MET A 328 -13.91 18.82 -9.76
C MET A 328 -13.63 18.47 -11.23
N ALA A 329 -13.78 17.19 -11.60
CA ALA A 329 -13.65 16.75 -12.99
C ALA A 329 -14.74 17.34 -13.89
N GLU A 330 -15.99 17.45 -13.40
CA GLU A 330 -17.11 18.03 -14.14
C GLU A 330 -16.96 19.55 -14.34
N LEU A 331 -16.58 20.29 -13.29
CA LEU A 331 -16.27 21.72 -13.38
C LEU A 331 -15.22 22.00 -14.47
N LYS A 332 -14.19 21.15 -14.56
CA LYS A 332 -13.12 21.33 -15.54
C LYS A 332 -13.50 20.91 -16.96
N ARG A 333 -14.40 19.94 -17.14
CA ARG A 333 -15.00 19.67 -18.47
C ARG A 333 -15.77 20.90 -18.95
N LYS A 334 -16.48 21.60 -18.06
CA LYS A 334 -17.18 22.85 -18.36
C LYS A 334 -16.20 23.97 -18.70
N GLU A 335 -15.09 24.12 -17.97
CA GLU A 335 -14.04 25.09 -18.30
C GLU A 335 -13.36 24.82 -19.65
N ARG A 336 -13.05 23.56 -19.99
CA ARG A 336 -12.50 23.17 -21.30
C ARG A 336 -13.50 23.42 -22.45
N ALA A 337 -14.78 23.12 -22.23
CA ALA A 337 -15.82 23.41 -23.21
C ALA A 337 -16.00 24.92 -23.43
N GLN A 338 -15.86 25.73 -22.38
CA GLN A 338 -15.93 27.19 -22.47
C GLN A 338 -14.68 27.80 -23.15
N SER A 339 -13.48 27.29 -22.89
CA SER A 339 -12.25 27.77 -23.54
C SER A 339 -12.12 27.33 -25.01
N SER A 340 -12.62 26.15 -25.38
CA SER A 340 -12.71 25.72 -26.78
C SER A 340 -13.84 26.42 -27.55
N GLY A 341 -14.93 26.81 -26.88
CA GLY A 341 -16.01 27.60 -27.48
C GLY A 341 -15.61 29.05 -27.77
N ALA A 342 -14.76 29.65 -26.93
CA ALA A 342 -14.23 31.00 -27.15
C ALA A 342 -13.24 31.08 -28.34
N MET A 343 -12.51 30.00 -28.63
CA MET A 343 -11.53 29.93 -29.72
C MET A 343 -12.14 29.68 -31.11
N LEU A 344 -13.43 29.30 -31.17
CA LEU A 344 -14.20 29.11 -32.41
C LEU A 344 -15.12 30.30 -32.73
N ALA A 345 -15.10 31.34 -31.89
CA ALA A 345 -15.92 32.54 -32.00
C ALA A 345 -15.11 33.81 -32.38
N GLU A 346 -13.81 33.68 -32.65
CA GLU A 346 -12.94 34.69 -33.29
C GLU A 346 -12.61 34.27 -34.72
#